data_AF-A0A959WQA6-F1
#
_entry.id   AF-A0A959WQA6-F1
#
_cell.length_a   1.000
_cell.length_b   1.000
_cell.length_c   1.000
_cell.angle_alpha   90.00
_cell.angle_beta   90.00
_cell.angle_gamma   90.00
#
_symmetry.space_group_name_H-M   'P 1'
#
loop_
_entity.id
_entity.type
_entity.pdbx_description
1 polymer ?
#
loop_
_entity_poly.entity_id
_entity_poly.type
_entity_poly.pdbx_seq_one_letter_code
_entity_poly.pdbx_strand_id
1 'polypeptide(L)'
;MSSMHTRPVRVLVVPGATEIAMEVRAALGHRPDIELYSAGIADGTHADLVFARHEPLPMVDDPEWAERLGEIIRDHDIDLVYPAHDSVVLACAEAAATLGAAVVGSPADTCRVARSKRLTYAVLGVHVPVPKVIDEAVLAPGDFPLFIKPDVGQGSQGAVRVDGPEALATARAAGADEDGQRSGGRRRRGAPGRSELGMSG
;
A
#
# COMPACT_ATOMS: atom_id res chain seq x y z
N MET A 1 31.05 34.61 -11.87
CA MET A 1 30.83 33.22 -11.43
C MET A 1 29.33 33.05 -11.21
N SER A 2 28.60 32.59 -12.22
CA SER A 2 27.16 32.34 -12.08
C SER A 2 26.97 31.19 -11.12
N SER A 3 26.38 31.47 -9.96
CA SER A 3 25.87 30.45 -9.05
C SER A 3 24.77 29.69 -9.80
N MET A 4 25.09 28.52 -10.34
CA MET A 4 24.10 27.59 -10.87
C MET A 4 23.27 27.12 -9.68
N HIS A 5 22.14 27.79 -9.43
CA HIS A 5 21.11 27.25 -8.56
C HIS A 5 20.53 26.04 -9.30
N THR A 6 20.97 24.84 -8.90
CA THR A 6 20.31 23.61 -9.31
C THR A 6 18.87 23.66 -8.82
N ARG A 7 17.90 23.39 -9.69
CA ARG A 7 16.50 23.33 -9.28
C ARG A 7 16.32 22.28 -8.16
N PRO A 8 15.36 22.44 -7.25
CA PRO A 8 15.04 21.42 -6.26
C PRO A 8 14.76 20.07 -6.93
N VAL A 9 15.12 18.99 -6.23
CA VAL A 9 14.74 17.63 -6.62
C VAL A 9 13.25 17.46 -6.36
N ARG A 10 12.50 17.07 -7.38
CA ARG A 10 11.05 16.87 -7.29
C ARG A 10 10.75 15.42 -6.97
N VAL A 11 10.12 15.20 -5.82
CA VAL A 11 9.80 13.86 -5.30
C VAL A 11 8.30 13.66 -5.27
N LEU A 12 7.80 12.63 -5.94
CA LEU A 12 6.40 12.24 -5.93
C LEU A 12 6.16 11.12 -4.91
N VAL A 13 5.41 11.41 -3.85
CA VAL A 13 5.03 10.43 -2.82
C VAL A 13 3.69 9.79 -3.17
N VAL A 14 3.65 8.46 -3.30
CA VAL A 14 2.45 7.74 -3.76
C VAL A 14 2.16 6.50 -2.90
N PRO A 15 0.99 6.37 -2.25
CA PRO A 15 -0.11 7.34 -2.23
C PRO A 15 0.08 8.41 -1.15
N GLY A 16 -0.32 9.65 -1.46
CA GLY A 16 -0.07 10.84 -0.64
C GLY A 16 -0.82 10.92 0.69
N ALA A 17 -1.95 10.22 0.84
CA ALA A 17 -2.82 10.32 2.02
C ALA A 17 -2.57 9.23 3.09
N THR A 18 -1.39 8.60 3.05
CA THR A 18 -1.00 7.57 4.03
C THR A 18 -0.17 8.15 5.17
N GLU A 19 -0.16 7.48 6.32
CA GLU A 19 0.77 7.81 7.41
C GLU A 19 2.23 7.73 6.96
N ILE A 20 2.57 6.76 6.09
CA ILE A 20 3.92 6.66 5.52
C ILE A 20 4.26 7.91 4.70
N ALA A 21 3.31 8.42 3.89
CA ALA A 21 3.51 9.65 3.15
C ALA A 21 3.67 10.87 4.07
N MET A 22 2.95 10.91 5.21
CA MET A 22 3.09 11.98 6.19
C MET A 22 4.46 11.96 6.87
N GLU A 23 5.00 10.79 7.18
CA GLU A 23 6.37 10.65 7.71
C GLU A 23 7.41 11.12 6.69
N VAL A 24 7.24 10.77 5.41
CA VAL A 24 8.11 11.29 4.33
C VAL A 24 8.03 12.81 4.24
N ARG A 25 6.81 13.38 4.31
CA ARG A 25 6.61 14.83 4.34
C ARG A 25 7.25 15.47 5.56
N ALA A 26 7.16 14.86 6.74
CA ALA A 26 7.75 15.38 7.96
C ALA A 26 9.29 15.39 7.87
N ALA A 27 9.87 14.32 7.33
CA ALA A 27 11.32 14.17 7.18
C ALA A 27 11.92 15.11 6.12
N LEU A 28 11.23 15.31 5.00
CA LEU A 28 11.80 16.00 3.83
C LEU A 28 11.23 17.40 3.59
N GLY A 29 10.04 17.74 4.10
CA GLY A 29 9.32 18.97 3.74
C GLY A 29 9.96 20.28 4.21
N HIS A 30 11.03 20.24 5.00
CA HIS A 30 11.80 21.41 5.42
C HIS A 30 13.14 21.56 4.68
N ARG A 31 13.41 20.69 3.69
CA ARG A 31 14.60 20.72 2.85
C ARG A 31 14.37 21.68 1.67
N PRO A 32 15.12 22.78 1.53
CA PRO A 32 14.90 23.75 0.45
C PRO A 32 15.31 23.22 -0.93
N ASP A 33 16.11 22.16 -0.97
CA ASP A 33 16.56 21.47 -2.18
C ASP A 33 15.63 20.31 -2.61
N ILE A 34 14.50 20.11 -1.93
CA ILE A 34 13.51 19.09 -2.23
C ILE A 34 12.12 19.74 -2.35
N GLU A 35 11.41 19.40 -3.40
CA GLU A 35 9.99 19.78 -3.60
C GLU A 35 9.14 18.51 -3.59
N LEU A 36 8.17 18.43 -2.67
CA LEU A 36 7.35 17.24 -2.48
C LEU A 36 6.00 17.38 -3.19
N TYR A 37 5.76 16.45 -4.11
CA TYR A 37 4.49 16.21 -4.78
C TYR A 37 3.86 14.96 -4.19
N SER A 38 2.57 14.78 -4.40
CA SER A 38 1.90 13.52 -4.09
C SER A 38 0.86 13.15 -5.13
N ALA A 39 0.47 11.88 -5.15
CA ALA A 39 -0.66 11.42 -5.94
C ALA A 39 -1.46 10.37 -5.17
N GLY A 40 -2.74 10.21 -5.48
CA GLY A 40 -3.61 9.23 -4.84
C GLY A 40 -5.07 9.41 -5.22
N ILE A 41 -5.95 8.69 -4.53
CA ILE A 41 -7.39 8.82 -4.74
C ILE A 41 -7.78 10.27 -4.42
N ALA A 42 -8.49 10.91 -5.34
CA ALA A 42 -8.98 12.27 -5.16
C ALA A 42 -10.28 12.29 -4.34
N ASP A 43 -10.16 12.24 -3.01
CA ASP A 43 -11.29 12.31 -2.07
C ASP A 43 -11.21 13.46 -1.05
N GLY A 44 -10.59 14.59 -1.43
CA GLY A 44 -10.48 15.77 -0.55
C GLY A 44 -9.64 15.47 0.69
N THR A 45 -8.51 14.81 0.47
CA THR A 45 -7.63 14.36 1.54
C THR A 45 -6.81 15.51 2.10
N HIS A 46 -6.20 15.29 3.26
CA HIS A 46 -5.22 16.22 3.82
C HIS A 46 -3.97 16.38 2.94
N ALA A 47 -3.74 15.50 1.95
CA ALA A 47 -2.59 15.57 1.06
C ALA A 47 -2.55 16.91 0.28
N ASP A 48 -3.71 17.42 -0.12
CA ASP A 48 -3.85 18.72 -0.81
C ASP A 48 -3.29 19.90 0.00
N LEU A 49 -3.21 19.75 1.33
CA LEU A 49 -2.80 20.82 2.24
C LEU A 49 -1.32 20.75 2.65
N VAL A 50 -0.66 19.62 2.42
CA VAL A 50 0.69 19.35 2.96
C VAL A 50 1.76 19.11 1.90
N PHE A 51 1.36 18.81 0.67
CA PHE A 51 2.25 18.70 -0.48
C PHE A 51 2.16 19.94 -1.37
N ALA A 52 3.18 20.17 -2.20
CA ALA A 52 3.18 21.27 -3.17
C ALA A 52 2.03 21.11 -4.18
N ARG A 53 1.77 19.86 -4.59
CA ARG A 53 0.59 19.44 -5.36
C ARG A 53 0.19 18.02 -4.99
N HIS A 54 -1.09 17.73 -5.16
CA HIS A 54 -1.65 16.40 -5.07
C HIS A 54 -2.44 16.10 -6.34
N GLU A 55 -2.08 15.01 -7.02
CA GLU A 55 -2.68 14.63 -8.30
C GLU A 55 -3.61 13.42 -8.15
N PRO A 56 -4.76 13.41 -8.84
CA PRO A 56 -5.63 12.25 -8.88
C PRO A 56 -4.93 11.08 -9.58
N LEU A 57 -4.90 9.94 -8.89
CA LEU A 57 -4.37 8.67 -9.36
C LEU A 57 -5.35 7.56 -8.95
N PRO A 58 -5.69 6.62 -9.85
CA PRO A 58 -6.59 5.53 -9.51
C PRO A 58 -5.95 4.58 -8.49
N MET A 59 -6.70 3.55 -8.11
CA MET A 59 -6.16 2.50 -7.25
C MET A 59 -5.05 1.73 -7.97
N VAL A 60 -4.12 1.14 -7.20
CA VAL A 60 -2.94 0.45 -7.76
C VAL A 60 -3.29 -0.81 -8.57
N ASP A 61 -4.45 -1.39 -8.35
CA ASP A 61 -4.99 -2.53 -9.11
C ASP A 61 -5.73 -2.10 -10.38
N ASP A 62 -5.91 -0.80 -10.59
CA ASP A 62 -6.50 -0.25 -11.80
C ASP A 62 -5.52 -0.41 -12.98
N PRO A 63 -5.95 -0.94 -14.14
CA PRO A 63 -5.09 -1.11 -15.30
C PRO A 63 -4.50 0.20 -15.84
N GLU A 64 -5.14 1.35 -15.60
CA GLU A 64 -4.68 2.67 -16.04
C GLU A 64 -3.70 3.31 -15.05
N TRP A 65 -3.45 2.69 -13.89
CA TRP A 65 -2.64 3.26 -12.82
C TRP A 65 -1.23 3.65 -13.26
N ALA A 66 -0.53 2.74 -13.94
CA ALA A 66 0.86 2.96 -14.34
C ALA A 66 0.98 4.04 -15.43
N GLU A 67 0.02 4.07 -16.37
CA GLU A 67 -0.05 5.10 -17.41
C GLU A 67 -0.30 6.47 -16.79
N ARG A 68 -1.29 6.58 -15.90
CA ARG A 68 -1.62 7.83 -15.20
C ARG A 68 -0.47 8.31 -14.31
N LEU A 69 0.24 7.40 -13.63
CA LEU A 69 1.43 7.76 -12.86
C LEU A 69 2.54 8.33 -13.76
N GLY A 70 2.76 7.73 -14.92
CA GLY A 70 3.73 8.22 -15.92
C GLY A 70 3.38 9.60 -16.48
N GLU A 71 2.09 9.91 -16.66
CA GLU A 71 1.62 11.25 -17.00
C GLU A 71 1.98 12.27 -15.93
N ILE A 72 1.64 11.99 -14.66
CA ILE A 72 1.94 12.86 -13.52
C ILE A 72 3.46 13.12 -13.42
N ILE A 73 4.28 12.09 -13.62
CA ILE A 73 5.73 12.21 -13.60
C ILE A 73 6.22 13.19 -14.67
N ARG A 74 5.70 13.07 -15.90
CA ARG A 74 6.08 13.96 -17.01
C ARG A 74 5.58 15.38 -16.81
N ASP A 75 4.32 15.55 -16.40
CA ASP A 75 3.68 16.86 -16.31
C ASP A 75 4.31 17.75 -15.23
N HIS A 76 4.92 17.14 -14.20
CA HIS A 76 5.58 17.84 -13.09
C HIS A 76 7.10 17.72 -13.08
N ASP A 77 7.72 17.16 -14.12
CA ASP A 77 9.16 16.87 -14.18
C ASP A 77 9.70 16.17 -12.92
N ILE A 78 9.02 15.11 -12.48
CA ILE A 78 9.38 14.37 -11.27
C ILE A 78 10.71 13.64 -11.47
N ASP A 79 11.63 13.82 -10.52
CA ASP A 79 12.94 13.16 -10.52
C ASP A 79 12.88 11.80 -9.82
N LEU A 80 12.14 11.74 -8.70
CA LEU A 80 12.08 10.58 -7.80
C LEU A 80 10.63 10.22 -7.48
N VAL A 81 10.32 8.92 -7.49
CA VAL A 81 9.06 8.39 -6.96
C VAL A 81 9.33 7.68 -5.63
N TYR A 82 8.60 8.07 -4.59
CA TYR A 82 8.66 7.45 -3.27
C TYR A 82 7.35 6.68 -2.99
N PRO A 83 7.34 5.35 -3.13
CA PRO A 83 6.16 4.54 -2.82
C PRO A 83 5.93 4.46 -1.31
N ALA A 84 4.71 4.76 -0.87
CA ALA A 84 4.30 4.90 0.53
C ALA A 84 3.22 3.88 0.94
N HIS A 85 3.16 2.74 0.26
CA HIS A 85 2.24 1.63 0.58
C HIS A 85 2.74 0.33 -0.04
N ASP A 86 2.63 -0.80 0.66
CA ASP A 86 3.23 -2.09 0.24
C ASP A 86 2.90 -2.49 -1.20
N SER A 87 1.63 -2.42 -1.61
CA SER A 87 1.23 -2.77 -2.98
C SER A 87 1.79 -1.79 -4.02
N VAL A 88 1.95 -0.52 -3.64
CA VAL A 88 2.50 0.52 -4.52
C VAL A 88 4.01 0.38 -4.64
N VAL A 89 4.70 -0.08 -3.59
CA VAL A 89 6.13 -0.42 -3.65
C VAL A 89 6.38 -1.45 -4.75
N LEU A 90 5.59 -2.53 -4.79
CA LEU A 90 5.72 -3.54 -5.83
C LEU A 90 5.39 -2.98 -7.22
N ALA A 91 4.24 -2.30 -7.36
CA ALA A 91 3.81 -1.75 -8.66
C ALA A 91 4.82 -0.73 -9.23
N CYS A 92 5.33 0.18 -8.40
CA CYS A 92 6.39 1.11 -8.81
C CYS A 92 7.67 0.37 -9.21
N ALA A 93 8.09 -0.65 -8.45
CA ALA A 93 9.31 -1.40 -8.76
C ALA A 93 9.20 -2.17 -10.09
N GLU A 94 8.02 -2.73 -10.39
CA GLU A 94 7.76 -3.42 -11.66
C GLU A 94 7.69 -2.45 -12.85
N ALA A 95 7.17 -1.24 -12.65
CA ALA A 95 7.09 -0.20 -13.67
C ALA A 95 8.35 0.70 -13.76
N ALA A 96 9.35 0.52 -12.89
CA ALA A 96 10.46 1.46 -12.71
C ALA A 96 11.21 1.79 -14.01
N ALA A 97 11.35 0.82 -14.92
CA ALA A 97 12.04 1.01 -16.19
C ALA A 97 11.30 1.91 -17.18
N THR A 98 9.98 2.09 -17.02
CA THR A 98 9.12 2.82 -17.98
C THR A 98 8.56 4.12 -17.42
N LEU A 99 8.63 4.35 -16.11
CA LEU A 99 8.03 5.52 -15.46
C LEU A 99 8.73 6.85 -15.80
N GLY A 100 9.99 6.82 -16.23
CA GLY A 100 10.74 8.04 -16.57
C GLY A 100 11.27 8.83 -15.37
N ALA A 101 11.11 8.30 -14.16
CA ALA A 101 11.69 8.81 -12.91
C ALA A 101 12.36 7.67 -12.14
N ALA A 102 13.33 7.99 -11.27
CA ALA A 102 13.94 6.96 -10.44
C ALA A 102 12.99 6.57 -9.29
N VAL A 103 12.78 5.28 -9.10
CA VAL A 103 11.95 4.75 -8.01
C VAL A 103 12.82 4.49 -6.80
N VAL A 104 12.47 5.08 -5.66
CA VAL A 104 13.13 4.81 -4.38
C VAL A 104 12.62 3.47 -3.84
N GLY A 105 13.50 2.47 -3.78
CA GLY A 105 13.12 1.16 -3.26
C GLY A 105 14.10 0.05 -3.65
N SER A 106 13.67 -1.19 -3.41
CA SER A 106 14.40 -2.39 -3.84
C SER A 106 14.02 -2.78 -5.27
N PRO A 107 14.83 -3.62 -5.96
CA PRO A 107 14.46 -4.17 -7.26
C PRO A 107 13.16 -4.98 -7.22
N ALA A 108 12.46 -5.07 -8.35
CA ALA A 108 11.16 -5.74 -8.48
C ALA A 108 11.16 -7.17 -7.88
N ASP A 109 12.20 -7.96 -8.12
CA ASP A 109 12.28 -9.33 -7.60
C ASP A 109 12.36 -9.37 -6.06
N THR A 110 13.05 -8.41 -5.45
CA THR A 110 13.08 -8.29 -3.99
C THR A 110 11.72 -7.90 -3.44
N CYS A 111 11.03 -6.94 -4.08
CA CYS A 111 9.68 -6.54 -3.72
C CYS A 111 8.68 -7.70 -3.86
N ARG A 112 8.77 -8.50 -4.93
CA ARG A 112 7.95 -9.69 -5.15
C ARG A 112 8.14 -10.73 -4.05
N VAL A 113 9.39 -11.04 -3.71
CA VAL A 113 9.70 -11.97 -2.61
C VAL A 113 9.13 -11.43 -1.31
N ALA A 114 9.39 -10.17 -0.95
CA ALA A 114 8.94 -9.57 0.30
C ALA A 114 7.41 -9.45 0.41
N ARG A 115 6.69 -9.37 -0.72
CA ARG A 115 5.22 -9.25 -0.72
C ARG A 115 4.50 -10.57 -0.44
N SER A 116 5.13 -11.71 -0.74
CA SER A 116 4.61 -13.06 -0.45
C SER A 116 5.34 -13.68 0.73
N LYS A 117 4.59 -14.10 1.74
CA LYS A 117 5.15 -14.75 2.94
C LYS A 117 5.75 -16.11 2.58
N ARG A 118 5.09 -16.87 1.70
CA ARG A 118 5.56 -18.16 1.19
C ARG A 118 6.85 -18.01 0.40
N LEU A 119 6.93 -17.06 -0.52
CA LEU A 119 8.17 -16.79 -1.27
C LEU A 119 9.28 -16.31 -0.32
N THR A 120 8.96 -15.43 0.62
CA THR A 120 9.92 -14.99 1.65
C THR A 120 10.48 -16.18 2.43
N TYR A 121 9.64 -17.11 2.88
CA TYR A 121 10.10 -18.30 3.61
C TYR A 121 10.92 -19.25 2.75
N ALA A 122 10.53 -19.43 1.48
CA ALA A 122 11.29 -20.26 0.55
C ALA A 122 12.70 -19.70 0.28
N VAL A 123 12.82 -18.38 0.09
CA VAL A 123 14.10 -17.71 -0.20
C VAL A 123 14.97 -17.58 1.04
N LEU A 124 14.40 -17.17 2.18
CA LEU A 124 15.17 -16.90 3.40
C LEU A 124 15.36 -18.12 4.31
N GLY A 125 14.55 -19.17 4.17
CA GLY A 125 14.56 -20.33 5.07
C GLY A 125 15.87 -21.13 5.06
N VAL A 126 16.71 -20.95 4.05
CA VAL A 126 18.07 -21.52 4.00
C VAL A 126 19.11 -20.68 4.78
N HIS A 127 18.77 -19.45 5.15
CA HIS A 127 19.68 -18.49 5.78
C HIS A 127 19.28 -18.15 7.23
N VAL A 128 17.98 -18.13 7.53
CA VAL A 128 17.45 -17.79 8.85
C VAL A 128 16.31 -18.73 9.24
N PRO A 129 16.04 -18.93 10.54
CA PRO A 129 14.87 -19.66 10.98
C PRO A 129 13.59 -18.99 10.45
N VAL A 130 12.72 -19.78 9.83
CA VAL A 130 11.41 -19.35 9.34
C VAL A 130 10.30 -20.23 9.95
N PRO A 131 9.05 -19.74 10.05
CA PRO A 131 7.94 -20.57 10.51
C PRO A 131 7.74 -21.79 9.61
N LYS A 132 7.43 -22.95 10.23
CA LYS A 132 6.99 -24.14 9.49
C LYS A 132 5.64 -23.84 8.84
N VAL A 133 5.59 -23.93 7.52
CA VAL A 133 4.32 -23.90 6.77
C VAL A 133 3.76 -25.32 6.74
N ILE A 134 2.52 -25.50 7.17
CA ILE A 134 1.83 -26.79 7.17
C ILE A 134 0.82 -26.79 6.03
N ASP A 135 0.87 -27.83 5.20
CA ASP A 135 -0.16 -28.07 4.21
C ASP A 135 -1.41 -28.63 4.91
N GLU A 136 -2.58 -28.11 4.55
CA GLU A 136 -3.85 -28.58 5.10
C GLU A 136 -4.06 -30.07 4.88
N ALA A 137 -3.64 -30.61 3.74
CA ALA A 137 -3.85 -32.01 3.39
C ALA A 137 -3.19 -32.98 4.38
N VAL A 138 -2.23 -32.50 5.18
CA VAL A 138 -1.50 -33.29 6.18
C VAL A 138 -1.68 -32.77 7.60
N LEU A 139 -2.61 -31.83 7.83
CA LEU A 139 -2.82 -31.22 9.14
C LEU A 139 -3.37 -32.23 10.16
N ALA A 140 -2.71 -32.34 11.31
CA ALA A 140 -3.11 -33.22 12.41
C ALA A 140 -3.60 -32.43 13.64
N PRO A 141 -4.44 -33.03 14.52
CA PRO A 141 -4.91 -32.36 15.74
C PRO A 141 -3.80 -31.85 16.67
N GLY A 142 -2.62 -32.50 16.64
CA GLY A 142 -1.46 -32.10 17.45
C GLY A 142 -0.68 -30.89 16.93
N ASP A 143 -0.99 -30.40 15.73
CA ASP A 143 -0.31 -29.22 15.16
C ASP A 143 -0.87 -27.90 15.69
N PHE A 144 -2.05 -27.93 16.33
CA PHE A 144 -2.65 -26.74 16.93
C PHE A 144 -1.91 -26.32 18.22
N PRO A 145 -1.84 -25.01 18.53
CA PRO A 145 -2.46 -23.90 17.81
C PRO A 145 -1.69 -23.49 16.55
N LEU A 146 -2.43 -23.05 15.52
CA LEU A 146 -1.88 -22.52 14.28
C LEU A 146 -2.06 -21.01 14.19
N PHE A 147 -1.24 -20.37 13.37
CA PHE A 147 -1.43 -18.98 12.95
C PHE A 147 -1.65 -18.94 11.44
N ILE A 148 -2.87 -18.60 11.02
CA ILE A 148 -3.24 -18.48 9.62
C ILE A 148 -3.25 -17.01 9.21
N LYS A 149 -2.89 -16.71 7.95
CA LYS A 149 -2.79 -15.35 7.41
C LYS A 149 -2.65 -15.41 5.90
N PRO A 150 -3.22 -14.44 5.16
CA PRO A 150 -3.06 -14.37 3.70
C PRO A 150 -1.59 -14.40 3.31
N ASP A 151 -1.26 -14.99 2.17
CA ASP A 151 0.11 -14.99 1.68
C ASP A 151 0.55 -13.55 1.37
N VAL A 152 -0.32 -12.82 0.67
CA VAL A 152 -0.18 -11.39 0.35
C VAL A 152 -1.21 -10.60 1.14
N GLY A 153 -0.74 -9.70 2.01
CA GLY A 153 -1.62 -8.89 2.84
C GLY A 153 -0.84 -7.87 3.66
N GLN A 154 -1.56 -7.03 4.40
CA GLN A 154 -1.00 -5.91 5.17
C GLN A 154 -1.73 -5.70 6.48
N GLY A 155 -1.08 -5.04 7.44
CA GLY A 155 -1.72 -4.60 8.70
C GLY A 155 -2.45 -5.72 9.46
N SER A 156 -1.92 -6.95 9.40
CA SER A 156 -2.51 -8.16 10.00
C SER A 156 -3.95 -8.47 9.57
N GLN A 157 -4.43 -7.93 8.45
CA GLN A 157 -5.76 -8.25 7.93
C GLN A 157 -5.82 -9.73 7.53
N GLY A 158 -6.87 -10.43 7.99
CA GLY A 158 -7.03 -11.87 7.78
C GLY A 158 -6.08 -12.76 8.57
N ALA A 159 -5.24 -12.19 9.44
CA ALA A 159 -4.32 -12.96 10.28
C ALA A 159 -4.94 -13.31 11.63
N VAL A 160 -4.98 -14.59 11.98
CA VAL A 160 -5.63 -15.08 13.20
C VAL A 160 -4.97 -16.35 13.74
N ARG A 161 -4.95 -16.47 15.07
CA ARG A 161 -4.60 -17.71 15.76
C ARG A 161 -5.82 -18.62 15.87
N VAL A 162 -5.66 -19.88 15.52
CA VAL A 162 -6.70 -20.90 15.62
C VAL A 162 -6.22 -22.03 16.53
N ASP A 163 -6.99 -22.35 17.57
CA ASP A 163 -6.62 -23.35 18.59
C ASP A 163 -7.18 -24.75 18.32
N GLY A 164 -7.92 -24.95 17.22
CA GLY A 164 -8.44 -26.25 16.82
C GLY A 164 -9.19 -26.24 15.49
N PRO A 165 -9.65 -27.42 15.00
CA PRO A 165 -10.31 -27.55 13.70
C PRO A 165 -11.57 -26.69 13.53
N GLU A 166 -12.38 -26.55 14.58
CA GLU A 166 -13.60 -25.72 14.55
C GLU A 166 -13.28 -24.23 14.38
N ALA A 167 -12.26 -23.74 15.11
CA ALA A 167 -11.78 -22.36 14.97
C ALA A 167 -11.19 -22.10 13.59
N LEU A 168 -10.48 -23.08 13.02
CA LEU A 168 -9.96 -23.02 11.65
C LEU A 168 -11.09 -22.92 10.61
N ALA A 169 -12.13 -23.76 10.72
CA ALA A 169 -13.29 -23.69 9.83
C ALA A 169 -14.02 -22.34 9.92
N THR A 170 -14.20 -21.82 11.14
CA THR A 170 -14.83 -20.52 11.40
C THR A 170 -14.02 -19.37 10.77
N ALA A 171 -12.70 -19.36 10.98
CA ALA A 171 -11.85 -18.31 10.44
C ALA A 171 -11.86 -18.27 8.91
N ARG A 172 -11.88 -19.44 8.26
CA ARG A 172 -12.00 -19.55 6.80
C ARG A 172 -13.32 -19.06 6.25
N ALA A 173 -14.42 -19.41 6.90
CA ALA A 173 -15.74 -18.90 6.51
C ALA A 173 -15.81 -17.36 6.62
N ALA A 174 -14.97 -16.74 7.45
CA ALA A 174 -14.82 -15.30 7.56
C ALA A 174 -13.82 -14.68 6.54
N GLY A 175 -13.21 -15.49 5.67
CA GLY A 175 -12.21 -15.06 4.68
C GLY A 175 -10.81 -14.81 5.27
N ALA A 176 -10.50 -15.39 6.44
CA ALA A 176 -9.11 -15.43 6.90
C ALA A 176 -8.28 -16.23 5.90
N ASP A 177 -7.03 -15.80 5.67
CA ASP A 177 -6.11 -16.40 4.67
C ASP A 177 -6.43 -16.11 3.19
N GLU A 178 -7.48 -15.33 2.88
CA GLU A 178 -7.72 -14.88 1.50
C GLU A 178 -6.75 -13.75 1.12
N ASP A 179 -6.00 -13.95 0.04
CA ASP A 179 -5.26 -12.87 -0.60
C ASP A 179 -6.25 -11.82 -1.10
N GLY A 180 -6.11 -10.60 -0.61
CA GLY A 180 -7.06 -9.55 -0.94
C GLY A 180 -6.70 -8.22 -0.34
N GLN A 181 -6.52 -7.23 -1.21
CA GLN A 181 -6.59 -5.82 -0.86
C GLN A 181 -8.06 -5.49 -0.57
N ARG A 182 -8.59 -5.85 0.60
CA ARG A 182 -9.80 -5.18 1.09
C ARG A 182 -9.39 -3.74 1.41
N SER A 183 -9.35 -2.90 0.38
CA SER A 183 -9.34 -1.45 0.55
C SER A 183 -10.52 -1.12 1.44
N GLY A 184 -10.26 -0.34 2.49
CA GLY A 184 -11.19 -0.11 3.59
C GLY A 184 -12.46 0.60 3.17
N GLY A 185 -13.39 -0.12 2.55
CA GLY A 185 -14.78 0.25 2.47
C GLY A 185 -15.37 0.15 3.87
N ARG A 186 -15.24 1.21 4.67
CA ARG A 186 -16.14 1.41 5.81
C ARG A 186 -17.54 1.23 5.26
N ARG A 187 -18.24 0.15 5.67
CA ARG A 187 -19.69 0.07 5.51
C ARG A 187 -20.23 1.36 6.13
N ARG A 188 -20.72 2.28 5.30
CA ARG A 188 -21.48 3.42 5.76
C ARG A 188 -22.63 2.83 6.57
N ARG A 189 -22.58 2.93 7.91
CA ARG A 189 -23.77 2.72 8.73
C ARG A 189 -24.78 3.72 8.19
N GLY A 190 -25.89 3.22 7.66
CA GLY A 190 -26.95 4.04 7.11
C GLY A 190 -27.28 5.16 8.10
N ALA A 191 -27.15 6.40 7.64
CA ALA A 191 -27.67 7.53 8.40
C ALA A 191 -29.19 7.31 8.52
N PRO A 192 -29.79 7.38 9.71
CA PRO A 192 -31.24 7.37 9.83
C PRO A 192 -31.79 8.60 9.11
N GLY A 193 -32.77 8.37 8.24
CA GLY A 193 -33.40 9.40 7.42
C GLY A 193 -33.88 10.56 8.29
N ARG A 194 -33.54 11.78 7.87
CA ARG A 194 -34.18 12.99 8.40
C ARG A 194 -35.60 12.99 7.90
N SER A 195 -36.54 12.72 8.81
CA SER A 195 -37.96 12.96 8.61
C SER A 195 -38.17 14.44 8.30
N GLU A 196 -38.83 14.71 7.18
CA GLU A 196 -39.38 16.00 6.81
C GLU A 196 -40.33 16.47 7.94
N LEU A 197 -39.95 17.54 8.65
CA LEU A 197 -40.89 18.32 9.43
C LEU A 197 -41.52 19.33 8.48
N GLY A 198 -42.74 19.00 8.07
CA GLY A 198 -43.61 19.87 7.29
C GLY A 198 -43.83 21.20 7.99
N MET A 199 -43.62 22.28 7.24
CA MET A 199 -44.24 23.56 7.54
C MET A 199 -45.64 23.56 6.94
N SER A 200 -46.65 23.51 7.79
CA SER A 200 -47.99 24.01 7.47
C SER A 200 -48.25 25.22 8.36
N GLY A 201 -48.78 26.28 7.77
CA GLY A 201 -49.29 27.44 8.48
C GLY A 201 -50.62 27.19 9.18
#